data_AF-A0A2D9JKN5-F1
#
_entry.id   AF-A0A2D9JKN5-F1
#
_cell.length_a   1.000
_cell.length_b   1.000
_cell.length_c   1.000
_cell.angle_alpha   90.00
_cell.angle_beta   90.00
_cell.angle_gamma   90.00
#
_symmetry.space_group_name_H-M   'P 1'
#
loop_
_entity.id
_entity.type
_entity.pdbx_description
1 polymer ?
#
loop_
_entity_poly.entity_id
_entity_poly.type
_entity_poly.pdbx_seq_one_letter_code
_entity_poly.pdbx_strand_id
1 'polypeptide(L)'
;MLTPESSRPRGVKAPTMRRYGGDWQPLLERFDDAVAAVTLPDTAWAVLSCPIDGMDLDPDFVAQIDRDADGRVRADDVRAAIEWTAARLHNLAPVTSGSDELNLANLKESAQAQADTGRALAEKLGKGPDAPLTLADLHNTEALCQCGDRDGDGVVPVHCIEGPLAAAATDILSVCEPGIDRHGKPGVTLKVLDAFVTERDAWLTWREQPGPHDPWGDQTASLSDDLLDCDNAVRVWFLAAELRRVDPEASLSGAAEFAPTAGALRDAAALTEAIDALPLAPLADKIEGEEVRLSFASLRPGSLRPALMRIQAHLFAGDDAITLEQWDTTAQTAERVRDWHAQGEALGAGALGRARLEELDDSTLASLRELCLLDAENQAALGHLLELEQLLVYQRDLFAFTKNFIALTDLINPERRALFERRTLILGGREFHFAMRVRDQKAHKSLAEQSGILSCMSRFLTATRLMGKSRRKWWRYR
;
A
#
# COMPACT_ATOMS: atom_id res chain seq x y z
N MET A 1 7.48 10.54 -53.52
CA MET A 1 6.20 11.17 -53.93
C MET A 1 5.12 10.61 -53.01
N LEU A 2 4.68 11.40 -52.03
CA LEU A 2 3.52 11.07 -51.20
C LEU A 2 2.51 12.21 -51.42
N THR A 3 1.54 11.97 -52.28
CA THR A 3 0.30 12.75 -52.34
C THR A 3 -0.74 12.03 -51.49
N PRO A 4 -1.22 12.60 -50.38
CA PRO A 4 -2.30 11.99 -49.60
C PRO A 4 -3.61 12.70 -49.92
N GLU A 5 -4.24 12.29 -51.02
CA GLU A 5 -5.67 12.55 -51.29
C GLU A 5 -6.39 11.21 -51.41
N SER A 6 -6.55 10.51 -50.29
CA SER A 6 -7.65 9.57 -50.16
C SER A 6 -7.92 9.35 -48.67
N SER A 7 -9.21 9.48 -48.31
CA SER A 7 -9.81 9.37 -46.97
C SER A 7 -9.37 10.42 -45.95
N ARG A 8 -9.87 11.67 -46.08
CA ARG A 8 -9.93 12.61 -44.96
C ARG A 8 -11.39 12.78 -44.51
N PRO A 9 -11.70 12.72 -43.20
CA PRO A 9 -12.98 13.20 -42.70
C PRO A 9 -13.13 14.69 -43.05
N ARG A 10 -14.31 15.08 -43.54
CA ARG A 10 -14.60 16.46 -43.96
C ARG A 10 -14.46 17.40 -42.75
N GLY A 11 -13.55 18.36 -42.83
CA GLY A 11 -13.41 19.45 -41.85
C GLY A 11 -12.04 19.61 -41.18
N VAL A 12 -11.11 18.65 -41.33
CA VAL A 12 -9.77 18.75 -40.69
C VAL A 12 -8.78 19.40 -41.66
N LYS A 13 -8.15 20.50 -41.21
CA LYS A 13 -7.07 21.19 -41.94
C LYS A 13 -5.93 20.20 -42.23
N ALA A 14 -5.38 20.26 -43.44
CA ALA A 14 -4.23 19.43 -43.80
C ALA A 14 -3.03 19.74 -42.87
N PRO A 15 -2.29 18.74 -42.38
CA PRO A 15 -1.08 18.98 -41.62
C PRO A 15 -0.05 19.71 -42.49
N THR A 16 0.54 20.78 -41.95
CA THR A 16 1.60 21.53 -42.63
C THR A 16 2.91 20.77 -42.46
N MET A 17 3.63 20.53 -43.55
CA MET A 17 4.90 19.79 -43.53
C MET A 17 6.05 20.73 -43.93
N ARG A 18 7.19 20.60 -43.26
CA ARG A 18 8.42 21.32 -43.57
C ARG A 18 9.59 20.35 -43.70
N ARG A 19 10.54 20.69 -44.57
CA ARG A 19 11.73 19.86 -44.78
C ARG A 19 12.83 20.21 -43.78
N TYR A 20 13.26 19.23 -42.99
CA TYR A 20 14.38 19.32 -42.06
C TYR A 20 15.35 18.16 -42.30
N GLY A 21 16.65 18.44 -42.40
CA GLY A 21 17.68 17.39 -42.51
C GLY A 21 17.58 16.45 -43.71
N GLY A 22 16.72 16.75 -44.70
CA GLY A 22 16.48 15.90 -45.87
C GLY A 22 15.08 15.30 -45.93
N ASP A 23 14.41 15.17 -44.77
CA ASP A 23 13.11 14.53 -44.59
C ASP A 23 11.98 15.54 -44.34
N TRP A 24 10.73 15.10 -44.54
CA TRP A 24 9.53 15.88 -44.27
C TRP A 24 9.04 15.63 -42.86
N GLN A 25 8.88 16.69 -42.08
CA GLN A 25 8.36 16.64 -40.71
C GLN A 25 7.16 17.58 -40.56
N PRO A 26 6.19 17.26 -39.68
CA PRO A 26 5.08 18.17 -39.39
C PRO A 26 5.58 19.45 -38.73
N LEU A 27 5.07 20.59 -39.19
CA LEU A 27 5.30 21.90 -38.60
C LEU A 27 4.20 22.16 -37.56
N LEU A 28 4.60 22.28 -36.30
CA LEU A 28 3.71 22.46 -35.15
C LEU A 28 3.91 23.86 -34.55
N GLU A 29 3.15 24.84 -35.03
CA GLU A 29 3.19 26.23 -34.50
C GLU A 29 2.04 26.49 -33.53
N ARG A 30 0.88 25.88 -33.78
CA ARG A 30 -0.31 25.95 -32.95
C ARG A 30 -0.80 24.57 -32.57
N PHE A 31 -1.60 24.49 -31.51
CA PHE A 31 -2.24 23.23 -31.11
C PHE A 31 -3.18 22.69 -32.20
N ASP A 32 -3.78 23.57 -33.01
CA ASP A 32 -4.53 23.19 -34.23
C ASP A 32 -3.69 22.30 -35.19
N ASP A 33 -2.39 22.55 -35.29
CA ASP A 33 -1.50 21.77 -36.15
C ASP A 33 -1.22 20.38 -35.53
N ALA A 34 -1.19 20.27 -34.19
CA ALA A 34 -1.10 19.00 -33.50
C ALA A 34 -2.36 18.14 -33.73
N VAL A 35 -3.54 18.76 -33.68
CA VAL A 35 -4.81 18.08 -34.03
C VAL A 35 -4.79 17.56 -35.47
N ALA A 36 -4.27 18.34 -36.42
CA ALA A 36 -4.09 17.86 -37.79
C ALA A 36 -3.04 16.73 -37.89
N ALA A 37 -1.97 16.79 -37.10
CA ALA A 37 -0.89 15.80 -37.08
C ALA A 37 -1.33 14.42 -36.55
N VAL A 38 -2.41 14.34 -35.76
CA VAL A 38 -3.02 13.06 -35.33
C VAL A 38 -3.51 12.22 -36.52
N THR A 39 -3.74 12.81 -37.70
CA THR A 39 -4.11 12.06 -38.90
C THR A 39 -2.91 11.46 -39.65
N LEU A 40 -1.68 11.84 -39.28
CA LEU A 40 -0.48 11.34 -39.92
C LEU A 40 -0.16 9.90 -39.50
N PRO A 41 0.35 9.05 -40.41
CA PRO A 41 0.81 7.72 -40.06
C PRO A 41 2.02 7.80 -39.12
N ASP A 42 2.24 6.76 -38.32
CA ASP A 42 3.37 6.65 -37.38
C ASP A 42 4.72 6.91 -38.04
N THR A 43 4.89 6.54 -39.31
CA THR A 43 6.12 6.80 -40.07
C THR A 43 6.48 8.28 -40.26
N ALA A 44 5.53 9.20 -40.02
CA ALA A 44 5.76 10.63 -40.07
C ALA A 44 6.09 11.26 -38.70
N TRP A 45 6.08 10.46 -37.62
CA TRP A 45 6.38 10.89 -36.27
C TRP A 45 7.84 10.56 -35.93
N ALA A 46 8.53 11.49 -35.26
CA ALA A 46 9.93 11.32 -34.89
C ALA A 46 10.13 10.29 -33.77
N VAL A 47 9.15 10.17 -32.86
CA VAL A 47 9.16 9.23 -31.74
C VAL A 47 7.84 8.45 -31.73
N LEU A 48 7.93 7.14 -31.50
CA LEU A 48 6.76 6.24 -31.37
C LEU A 48 6.54 5.75 -29.93
N SER A 49 7.60 5.77 -29.13
CA SER A 49 7.57 5.45 -27.70
C SER A 49 8.74 6.13 -27.01
N CYS A 50 8.50 6.74 -25.85
CA CYS A 50 9.56 7.24 -24.98
C CYS A 50 9.36 6.82 -23.51
N PRO A 51 10.44 6.50 -22.78
CA PRO A 51 10.37 6.31 -21.33
C PRO A 51 10.20 7.65 -20.63
N ILE A 52 9.38 7.68 -19.58
CA ILE A 52 9.11 8.90 -18.81
C ILE A 52 10.31 9.33 -17.97
N ASP A 53 11.01 8.35 -17.40
CA ASP A 53 12.19 8.67 -16.61
C ASP A 53 13.31 9.25 -17.47
N GLY A 54 13.93 10.30 -16.95
CA GLY A 54 14.94 11.07 -17.65
C GLY A 54 14.36 12.24 -18.44
N MET A 55 13.05 12.31 -18.66
CA MET A 55 12.40 13.51 -19.19
C MET A 55 12.20 14.57 -18.10
N ASP A 56 12.20 15.83 -18.50
CA ASP A 56 11.90 17.00 -17.67
C ASP A 56 10.42 17.33 -17.83
N LEU A 57 9.58 16.52 -17.19
CA LEU A 57 8.13 16.64 -17.23
C LEU A 57 7.61 16.87 -15.82
N ASP A 58 6.51 17.60 -15.75
CA ASP A 58 5.75 17.76 -14.53
C ASP A 58 5.11 16.42 -14.11
N PRO A 59 5.18 16.03 -12.83
CA PRO A 59 4.61 14.77 -12.35
C PRO A 59 3.11 14.61 -12.62
N ASP A 60 2.34 15.69 -12.55
CA ASP A 60 0.88 15.65 -12.74
C ASP A 60 0.56 15.39 -14.22
N PHE A 61 1.34 15.97 -15.13
CA PHE A 61 1.24 15.67 -16.56
C PHE A 61 1.58 14.22 -16.88
N VAL A 62 2.65 13.71 -16.26
CA VAL A 62 3.08 12.31 -16.41
C VAL A 62 1.98 11.34 -16.00
N ALA A 63 1.34 11.58 -14.85
CA ALA A 63 0.28 10.72 -14.33
C ALA A 63 -0.95 10.66 -15.26
N GLN A 64 -1.20 11.70 -16.06
CA GLN A 64 -2.34 11.78 -16.96
C GLN A 64 -2.04 11.24 -18.36
N ILE A 65 -0.85 11.48 -18.89
CA ILE A 65 -0.46 11.05 -20.25
C ILE A 65 -0.09 9.56 -20.31
N ASP A 66 0.42 8.99 -19.21
CA ASP A 66 0.76 7.56 -19.07
C ASP A 66 -0.46 6.74 -18.61
N ARG A 67 -1.34 6.44 -19.57
CA ARG A 67 -2.67 5.87 -19.28
C ARG A 67 -2.63 4.46 -18.68
N ASP A 68 -1.59 3.69 -18.95
CA ASP A 68 -1.41 2.32 -18.42
C ASP A 68 -0.39 2.25 -17.26
N ALA A 69 0.16 3.40 -16.85
CA ALA A 69 1.11 3.54 -15.75
C ALA A 69 2.33 2.61 -15.87
N ASP A 70 2.76 2.31 -17.10
CA ASP A 70 3.91 1.44 -17.36
C ASP A 70 5.26 2.19 -17.42
N GLY A 71 5.20 3.52 -17.24
CA GLY A 71 6.35 4.41 -17.27
C GLY A 71 6.80 4.80 -18.68
N ARG A 72 5.96 4.57 -19.71
CA ARG A 72 6.27 4.87 -21.11
C ARG A 72 5.08 5.48 -21.84
N VAL A 73 5.34 6.56 -22.56
CA VAL A 73 4.34 7.21 -23.42
C VAL A 73 4.50 6.71 -24.85
N ARG A 74 3.42 6.24 -25.47
CA ARG A 74 3.36 5.77 -26.86
C ARG A 74 2.66 6.80 -27.75
N ALA A 75 2.80 6.63 -29.07
CA ALA A 75 2.13 7.50 -30.03
C ALA A 75 0.60 7.54 -29.81
N ASP A 76 -0.03 6.40 -29.50
CA ASP A 76 -1.46 6.32 -29.24
C ASP A 76 -1.90 7.11 -28.00
N ASP A 77 -1.08 7.16 -26.96
CA ASP A 77 -1.36 7.95 -25.76
C ASP A 77 -1.39 9.45 -26.09
N VAL A 78 -0.42 9.90 -26.90
CA VAL A 78 -0.33 11.29 -27.38
C VAL A 78 -1.51 11.64 -28.29
N ARG A 79 -1.89 10.74 -29.22
CA ARG A 79 -3.06 10.93 -30.08
C ARG A 79 -4.32 11.08 -29.24
N ALA A 80 -4.52 10.17 -28.28
CA ALA A 80 -5.67 10.20 -27.39
C ALA A 80 -5.73 11.49 -26.56
N ALA A 81 -4.61 11.97 -26.02
CA ALA A 81 -4.58 13.22 -25.27
C ALA A 81 -4.92 14.43 -26.15
N ILE A 82 -4.35 14.52 -27.36
CA ILE A 82 -4.64 15.61 -28.30
C ILE A 82 -6.12 15.62 -28.69
N GLU A 83 -6.67 14.47 -29.06
CA GLU A 83 -8.08 14.32 -29.42
C GLU A 83 -9.01 14.66 -28.25
N TRP A 84 -8.68 14.17 -27.05
CA TRP A 84 -9.46 14.42 -25.83
C TRP A 84 -9.50 15.92 -25.48
N THR A 85 -8.37 16.62 -25.56
CA THR A 85 -8.30 18.07 -25.31
C THR A 85 -9.06 18.85 -26.38
N ALA A 86 -8.86 18.51 -27.66
CA ALA A 86 -9.55 19.16 -28.77
C ALA A 86 -11.07 18.92 -28.77
N ALA A 87 -11.53 17.78 -28.22
CA ALA A 87 -12.94 17.47 -28.08
C ALA A 87 -13.65 18.34 -27.01
N ARG A 88 -12.91 18.91 -26.04
CA ARG A 88 -13.47 19.66 -24.90
C ARG A 88 -13.34 21.17 -25.00
N LEU A 89 -12.38 21.68 -25.78
CA LEU A 89 -12.15 23.12 -25.95
C LEU A 89 -12.57 23.61 -27.33
N HIS A 90 -13.23 24.77 -27.40
CA HIS A 90 -13.45 25.47 -28.67
C HIS A 90 -12.34 26.47 -28.99
N ASN A 91 -11.63 26.97 -27.97
CA ASN A 91 -10.47 27.84 -28.10
C ASN A 91 -9.20 27.10 -27.68
N LEU A 92 -8.32 26.81 -28.66
CA LEU A 92 -7.06 26.07 -28.46
C LEU A 92 -5.84 26.99 -28.30
N ALA A 93 -6.03 28.31 -28.31
CA ALA A 93 -4.94 29.27 -28.12
C ALA A 93 -4.26 29.14 -26.74
N PRO A 94 -4.99 28.96 -25.62
CA PRO A 94 -4.37 28.77 -24.31
C PRO A 94 -3.48 27.50 -24.24
N VAL A 95 -3.87 26.43 -24.93
CA VAL A 95 -3.08 25.18 -25.03
C VAL A 95 -1.80 25.42 -25.83
N THR A 96 -1.88 26.28 -26.86
CA THR A 96 -0.71 26.66 -27.67
C THR A 96 0.30 27.46 -26.85
N SER A 97 -0.16 28.36 -25.99
CA SER A 97 0.70 29.19 -25.14
C SER A 97 1.19 28.48 -23.87
N GLY A 98 0.62 27.32 -23.51
CA GLY A 98 0.95 26.62 -22.26
C GLY A 98 0.43 27.37 -21.02
N SER A 99 -0.79 27.92 -21.11
CA SER A 99 -1.39 28.70 -20.01
C SER A 99 -1.69 27.82 -18.79
N ASP A 100 -1.35 28.31 -17.60
CA ASP A 100 -1.67 27.72 -16.29
C ASP A 100 -3.04 28.17 -15.74
N GLU A 101 -3.74 29.01 -16.51
CA GLU A 101 -5.10 29.50 -16.22
C GLU A 101 -6.13 28.89 -17.19
N LEU A 102 -7.12 28.19 -16.65
CA LEU A 102 -8.27 27.64 -17.37
C LEU A 102 -9.44 28.62 -17.31
N ASN A 103 -9.75 29.25 -18.45
CA ASN A 103 -11.00 30.00 -18.58
C ASN A 103 -12.14 29.05 -18.96
N LEU A 104 -13.15 28.96 -18.10
CA LEU A 104 -14.33 28.10 -18.29
C LEU A 104 -15.11 28.44 -19.56
N ALA A 105 -15.03 29.70 -20.01
CA ALA A 105 -15.62 30.14 -21.27
C ALA A 105 -14.93 29.55 -22.51
N ASN A 106 -13.81 28.82 -22.40
CA ASN A 106 -13.16 28.14 -23.53
C ASN A 106 -13.70 26.71 -23.77
N LEU A 107 -14.51 26.17 -22.84
CA LEU A 107 -15.07 24.83 -22.94
C LEU A 107 -16.18 24.78 -24.01
N LYS A 108 -16.38 23.61 -24.61
CA LYS A 108 -17.49 23.33 -25.52
C LYS A 108 -18.78 23.04 -24.75
N GLU A 109 -19.91 23.14 -25.44
CA GLU A 109 -21.24 22.76 -24.90
C GLU A 109 -21.28 21.30 -24.41
N SER A 110 -20.51 20.41 -25.03
CA SER A 110 -20.37 19.02 -24.58
C SER A 110 -19.69 18.87 -23.21
N ALA A 111 -19.01 19.90 -22.72
CA ALA A 111 -18.34 19.96 -21.42
C ALA A 111 -19.01 20.98 -20.48
N GLN A 112 -20.30 21.27 -20.71
CA GLN A 112 -21.06 22.26 -19.95
C GLN A 112 -21.18 21.90 -18.47
N ALA A 113 -21.35 20.61 -18.14
CA ALA A 113 -21.45 20.16 -16.75
C ALA A 113 -20.15 20.44 -15.97
N GLN A 114 -19.00 20.27 -16.60
CA GLN A 114 -17.69 20.62 -16.06
C GLN A 114 -17.57 22.14 -15.86
N ALA A 115 -18.03 22.94 -16.84
CA ALA A 115 -18.05 24.39 -16.71
C ALA A 115 -18.95 24.86 -15.54
N ASP A 116 -20.11 24.22 -15.34
CA ASP A 116 -21.01 24.52 -14.21
C ASP A 116 -20.36 24.17 -12.87
N THR A 117 -19.72 23.00 -12.76
CA THR A 117 -18.98 22.59 -11.55
C THR A 117 -17.80 23.53 -11.27
N GLY A 118 -17.04 23.93 -12.29
CA GLY A 118 -15.96 24.90 -12.16
C GLY A 118 -16.44 26.28 -11.69
N ARG A 119 -17.61 26.73 -12.18
CA ARG A 119 -18.23 27.99 -11.74
C ARG A 119 -18.63 27.94 -10.27
N ALA A 120 -19.26 26.84 -9.85
CA ALA A 120 -19.61 26.63 -8.44
C ALA A 120 -18.37 26.64 -7.54
N LEU A 121 -17.24 26.08 -8.00
CA LEU A 121 -15.96 26.16 -7.29
C LEU A 121 -15.42 27.60 -7.23
N ALA A 122 -15.46 28.34 -8.35
CA ALA A 122 -15.01 29.72 -8.39
C ALA A 122 -15.80 30.60 -7.39
N GLU A 123 -17.12 30.45 -7.33
CA GLU A 123 -17.98 31.15 -6.38
C GLU A 123 -17.62 30.82 -4.92
N LYS A 124 -17.38 29.53 -4.60
CA LYS A 124 -16.93 29.10 -3.26
C LYS A 124 -15.58 29.68 -2.88
N LEU A 125 -14.67 29.84 -3.85
CA LEU A 125 -13.37 30.50 -3.67
C LEU A 125 -13.48 32.02 -3.53
N GLY A 126 -14.69 32.59 -3.58
CA GLY A 126 -14.91 34.04 -3.58
C GLY A 126 -14.45 34.72 -4.87
N LYS A 127 -14.21 33.95 -5.94
CA LYS A 127 -13.89 34.45 -7.27
C LYS A 127 -15.19 34.73 -8.05
N GLY A 128 -15.10 35.61 -9.05
CA GLY A 128 -16.23 35.83 -9.96
C GLY A 128 -16.51 34.58 -10.82
N PRO A 129 -17.74 34.38 -11.32
CA PRO A 129 -18.12 33.20 -12.11
C PRO A 129 -17.31 33.03 -13.41
N ASP A 130 -16.77 34.12 -13.96
CA ASP A 130 -15.94 34.11 -15.17
C ASP A 130 -14.44 34.17 -14.88
N ALA A 131 -14.03 34.06 -13.61
CA ALA A 131 -12.62 34.08 -13.24
C ALA A 131 -11.92 32.81 -13.75
N PRO A 132 -10.68 32.92 -14.28
CA PRO A 132 -9.90 31.74 -14.63
C PRO A 132 -9.57 30.92 -13.39
N LEU A 133 -9.59 29.59 -13.55
CA LEU A 133 -9.19 28.62 -12.54
C LEU A 133 -7.75 28.18 -12.77
N THR A 134 -6.98 28.03 -11.69
CA THR A 134 -5.62 27.49 -11.69
C THR A 134 -5.60 26.08 -11.09
N LEU A 135 -4.49 25.34 -11.24
CA LEU A 135 -4.35 24.03 -10.58
C LEU A 135 -4.46 24.17 -9.06
N ALA A 136 -3.89 25.25 -8.50
CA ALA A 136 -3.99 25.54 -7.08
C ALA A 136 -5.44 25.74 -6.62
N ASP A 137 -6.33 26.26 -7.47
CA ASP A 137 -7.76 26.39 -7.17
C ASP A 137 -8.48 25.04 -7.17
N LEU A 138 -8.16 24.19 -8.14
CA LEU A 138 -8.72 22.84 -8.25
C LEU A 138 -8.24 21.92 -7.13
N HIS A 139 -7.03 22.16 -6.62
CA HIS A 139 -6.46 21.48 -5.46
C HIS A 139 -6.82 22.14 -4.12
N ASN A 140 -7.53 23.27 -4.11
CA ASN A 140 -7.87 23.96 -2.88
C ASN A 140 -8.99 23.22 -2.12
N THR A 141 -8.55 22.35 -1.22
CA THR A 141 -9.41 21.50 -0.40
C THR A 141 -10.34 22.33 0.47
N GLU A 142 -9.87 23.41 1.10
CA GLU A 142 -10.69 24.19 2.05
C GLU A 142 -11.91 24.85 1.38
N ALA A 143 -11.79 25.26 0.12
CA ALA A 143 -12.89 25.85 -0.65
C ALA A 143 -13.86 24.81 -1.23
N LEU A 144 -13.38 23.60 -1.53
CA LEU A 144 -14.23 22.46 -1.86
C LEU A 144 -15.00 21.97 -0.61
N CYS A 145 -14.36 22.02 0.56
CA CYS A 145 -14.83 21.52 1.86
C CYS A 145 -15.87 22.38 2.58
N GLN A 146 -16.26 23.56 2.09
CA GLN A 146 -17.37 24.33 2.70
C GLN A 146 -18.78 23.82 2.34
N CYS A 147 -18.88 22.72 1.59
CA CYS A 147 -20.03 21.82 1.65
C CYS A 147 -19.61 20.52 2.34
N GLY A 148 -19.28 20.63 3.63
CA GLY A 148 -19.03 19.54 4.57
C GLY A 148 -18.36 18.31 3.98
N ASP A 149 -17.05 18.41 3.68
CA ASP A 149 -16.12 17.28 3.49
C ASP A 149 -16.63 16.05 2.71
N ARG A 150 -17.57 16.29 1.80
CA ARG A 150 -18.21 15.30 0.97
C ARG A 150 -17.73 15.49 -0.45
N ASP A 151 -16.48 15.11 -0.70
CA ASP A 151 -15.88 15.31 -2.01
C ASP A 151 -16.24 14.25 -3.03
N GLY A 152 -16.99 13.22 -2.65
CA GLY A 152 -17.55 12.21 -3.54
C GLY A 152 -16.62 11.05 -3.87
N ASP A 153 -15.54 10.87 -3.12
CA ASP A 153 -14.65 9.72 -3.26
C ASP A 153 -15.13 8.46 -2.50
N GLY A 154 -16.22 8.57 -1.75
CA GLY A 154 -16.84 7.51 -0.95
C GLY A 154 -16.14 7.25 0.38
N VAL A 155 -15.17 8.09 0.75
CA VAL A 155 -14.38 8.02 1.98
C VAL A 155 -14.72 9.23 2.85
N VAL A 156 -15.15 8.99 4.09
CA VAL A 156 -15.44 10.07 5.04
C VAL A 156 -14.35 10.06 6.14
N PRO A 157 -13.37 10.97 6.08
CA PRO A 157 -12.34 11.07 7.12
C PRO A 157 -12.94 11.46 8.49
N VAL A 158 -12.29 11.03 9.57
CA VAL A 158 -12.81 11.26 10.94
C VAL A 158 -12.99 12.75 11.29
N HIS A 159 -12.06 13.60 10.85
CA HIS A 159 -12.11 15.05 11.12
C HIS A 159 -13.32 15.77 10.50
N CYS A 160 -14.00 15.10 9.58
CA CYS A 160 -15.18 15.56 8.84
C CYS A 160 -16.49 15.20 9.56
N ILE A 161 -16.40 14.38 10.61
CA ILE A 161 -17.53 13.87 11.37
C ILE A 161 -17.59 14.67 12.67
N GLU A 162 -18.79 15.16 13.01
CA GLU A 162 -18.99 15.93 14.22
C GLU A 162 -19.61 15.08 15.36
N GLY A 163 -19.34 15.51 16.59
CA GLY A 163 -20.00 14.97 17.78
C GLY A 163 -19.66 13.50 18.08
N PRO A 164 -20.60 12.71 18.62
CA PRO A 164 -20.32 11.34 19.09
C PRO A 164 -20.01 10.36 17.96
N LEU A 165 -20.41 10.66 16.71
CA LEU A 165 -20.13 9.84 15.54
C LEU A 165 -18.63 9.81 15.19
N ALA A 166 -17.88 10.87 15.51
CA ALA A 166 -16.44 10.94 15.27
C ALA A 166 -15.67 9.92 16.13
N ALA A 167 -16.09 9.76 17.39
CA ALA A 167 -15.53 8.75 18.28
C ALA A 167 -15.84 7.34 17.77
N ALA A 168 -17.08 7.09 17.33
CA ALA A 168 -17.46 5.82 16.72
C ALA A 168 -16.63 5.50 15.46
N ALA A 169 -16.43 6.47 14.57
CA ALA A 169 -15.58 6.31 13.40
C ALA A 169 -14.12 5.99 13.78
N THR A 170 -13.58 6.65 14.81
CA THR A 170 -12.22 6.39 15.30
C THR A 170 -12.07 4.95 15.80
N ASP A 171 -13.04 4.46 16.57
CA ASP A 171 -13.01 3.10 17.10
C ASP A 171 -13.07 2.06 15.98
N ILE A 172 -13.94 2.27 14.99
CA ILE A 172 -14.06 1.39 13.82
C ILE A 172 -12.74 1.32 13.05
N LEU A 173 -12.08 2.45 12.81
CA LEU A 173 -10.80 2.51 12.09
C LEU A 173 -9.62 1.97 12.93
N SER A 174 -9.79 1.73 14.23
CA SER A 174 -8.77 1.10 15.06
C SER A 174 -8.73 -0.42 14.90
N VAL A 175 -9.83 -1.03 14.45
CA VAL A 175 -9.97 -2.49 14.27
C VAL A 175 -10.10 -2.91 12.82
N CYS A 176 -10.59 -2.03 11.94
CA CYS A 176 -10.72 -2.29 10.52
C CYS A 176 -9.69 -1.51 9.69
N GLU A 177 -9.28 -2.08 8.56
CA GLU A 177 -8.39 -1.39 7.61
C GLU A 177 -9.10 -0.14 7.05
N PRO A 178 -8.54 1.08 7.24
CA PRO A 178 -9.19 2.31 6.81
C PRO A 178 -9.23 2.45 5.29
N GLY A 179 -10.28 3.09 4.77
CA GLY A 179 -10.22 3.65 3.41
C GLY A 179 -9.26 4.82 3.39
N ILE A 180 -8.56 5.03 2.28
CA ILE A 180 -7.68 6.19 2.09
C ILE A 180 -8.37 7.14 1.12
N ASP A 181 -8.63 8.37 1.57
CA ASP A 181 -9.21 9.42 0.73
C ASP A 181 -8.22 9.84 -0.37
N ARG A 182 -8.70 10.60 -1.36
CA ARG A 182 -7.86 11.13 -2.45
C ARG A 182 -6.69 12.01 -1.99
N HIS A 183 -6.70 12.46 -0.75
CA HIS A 183 -5.68 13.29 -0.12
C HIS A 183 -4.75 12.50 0.82
N GLY A 184 -4.88 11.16 0.86
CA GLY A 184 -4.07 10.29 1.69
C GLY A 184 -4.49 10.21 3.16
N LYS A 185 -5.64 10.76 3.54
CA LYS A 185 -6.15 10.68 4.92
C LYS A 185 -7.02 9.43 5.10
N PRO A 186 -6.90 8.73 6.24
CA PRO A 186 -7.74 7.58 6.53
C PRO A 186 -9.17 8.00 6.87
N GLY A 187 -10.14 7.22 6.40
CA GLY A 187 -11.56 7.48 6.64
C GLY A 187 -12.42 6.22 6.57
N VAL A 188 -13.68 6.42 6.95
CA VAL A 188 -14.71 5.39 6.96
C VAL A 188 -15.32 5.28 5.57
N THR A 189 -15.55 4.05 5.11
CA THR A 189 -16.25 3.75 3.85
C THR A 189 -17.40 2.78 4.12
N LEU A 190 -18.32 2.62 3.17
CA LEU A 190 -19.36 1.60 3.26
C LEU A 190 -18.78 0.20 3.45
N LYS A 191 -17.68 -0.13 2.74
CA LYS A 191 -16.98 -1.41 2.88
C LYS A 191 -16.41 -1.63 4.28
N VAL A 192 -15.82 -0.59 4.86
CA VAL A 192 -15.28 -0.63 6.24
C VAL A 192 -16.41 -0.85 7.24
N LEU A 193 -17.53 -0.14 7.08
CA LEU A 193 -18.70 -0.29 7.94
C LEU A 193 -19.33 -1.68 7.83
N ASP A 194 -19.47 -2.23 6.62
CA ASP A 194 -19.99 -3.59 6.40
C ASP A 194 -19.10 -4.66 7.04
N ALA A 195 -17.78 -4.53 6.89
CA ALA A 195 -16.81 -5.42 7.53
C ALA A 195 -16.92 -5.34 9.06
N PHE A 196 -16.94 -4.13 9.62
CA PHE A 196 -17.07 -3.91 11.05
C PHE A 196 -18.36 -4.50 11.62
N VAL A 197 -19.51 -4.26 10.98
CA VAL A 197 -20.81 -4.80 11.41
C VAL A 197 -20.78 -6.33 11.44
N THR A 198 -20.27 -6.94 10.38
CA THR A 198 -20.16 -8.41 10.27
C THR A 198 -19.33 -8.96 11.42
N GLU A 199 -18.20 -8.32 11.74
CA GLU A 199 -17.27 -8.77 12.77
C GLU A 199 -17.78 -8.49 14.19
N ARG A 200 -18.40 -7.33 14.42
CA ARG A 200 -19.10 -6.97 15.67
C ARG A 200 -20.18 -8.00 15.98
N ASP A 201 -21.04 -8.30 15.02
CA ASP A 201 -22.18 -9.21 15.21
C ASP A 201 -21.70 -10.64 15.46
N ALA A 202 -20.66 -11.07 14.73
CA ALA A 202 -19.99 -12.35 14.97
C ALA A 202 -19.40 -12.42 16.38
N TRP A 203 -18.76 -11.35 16.85
CA TRP A 203 -18.17 -11.30 18.19
C TRP A 203 -19.22 -11.30 19.30
N LEU A 204 -20.28 -10.48 19.17
CA LEU A 204 -21.38 -10.45 20.13
C LEU A 204 -22.09 -11.82 20.18
N THR A 205 -22.38 -12.42 19.02
CA THR A 205 -22.98 -13.77 18.94
C THR A 205 -22.07 -14.82 19.58
N TRP A 206 -20.76 -14.77 19.31
CA TRP A 206 -19.79 -15.67 19.94
C TRP A 206 -19.79 -15.51 21.46
N ARG A 207 -19.86 -14.29 21.99
CA ARG A 207 -19.91 -14.05 23.44
C ARG A 207 -21.19 -14.55 24.11
N GLU A 208 -22.30 -14.64 23.39
CA GLU A 208 -23.58 -15.16 23.90
C GLU A 208 -23.68 -16.69 23.87
N GLN A 209 -22.84 -17.35 23.06
CA GLN A 209 -22.83 -18.81 23.01
C GLN A 209 -22.40 -19.41 24.37
N PRO A 210 -22.99 -20.54 24.80
CA PRO A 210 -22.56 -21.23 26.00
C PRO A 210 -21.14 -21.79 25.79
N GLY A 211 -20.16 -21.10 26.34
CA GLY A 211 -18.74 -21.45 26.26
C GLY A 211 -18.11 -21.68 27.63
N PRO A 212 -16.89 -22.22 27.70
CA PRO A 212 -16.11 -22.26 28.93
C PRO A 212 -15.58 -20.84 29.22
N HIS A 213 -16.48 -19.88 29.48
CA HIS A 213 -16.15 -18.46 29.48
C HIS A 213 -14.93 -18.17 30.33
N ASP A 214 -14.97 -18.54 31.61
CA ASP A 214 -13.87 -18.38 32.56
C ASP A 214 -13.98 -19.44 33.68
N PRO A 215 -13.79 -20.75 33.39
CA PRO A 215 -13.96 -21.83 34.38
C PRO A 215 -13.08 -21.66 35.62
N TRP A 216 -11.99 -20.91 35.51
CA TRP A 216 -11.03 -20.66 36.60
C TRP A 216 -10.88 -19.16 36.92
N GLY A 217 -11.91 -18.37 36.61
CA GLY A 217 -11.94 -16.92 36.84
C GLY A 217 -10.88 -16.16 36.04
N ASP A 218 -10.36 -15.07 36.59
CA ASP A 218 -9.41 -14.17 35.91
C ASP A 218 -8.10 -14.85 35.46
N GLN A 219 -7.77 -16.02 36.03
CA GLN A 219 -6.56 -16.78 35.69
C GLN A 219 -6.79 -17.84 34.61
N THR A 220 -8.01 -17.93 34.06
CA THR A 220 -8.42 -18.96 33.09
C THR A 220 -7.42 -19.11 31.94
N ALA A 221 -7.04 -18.01 31.28
CA ALA A 221 -6.09 -18.05 30.17
C ALA A 221 -4.71 -18.56 30.61
N SER A 222 -4.14 -17.97 31.67
CA SER A 222 -2.81 -18.38 32.16
C SER A 222 -2.74 -19.82 32.66
N LEU A 223 -3.80 -20.30 33.32
CA LEU A 223 -3.87 -21.68 33.82
C LEU A 223 -4.09 -22.67 32.67
N SER A 224 -4.84 -22.27 31.64
CA SER A 224 -4.99 -23.05 30.41
C SER A 224 -3.65 -23.26 29.72
N ASP A 225 -2.86 -22.19 29.53
CA ASP A 225 -1.54 -22.28 28.91
C ASP A 225 -0.60 -23.15 29.75
N ASP A 226 -0.54 -22.92 31.07
CA ASP A 226 0.28 -23.73 31.98
C ASP A 226 -0.07 -25.24 31.92
N LEU A 227 -1.36 -25.57 31.87
CA LEU A 227 -1.82 -26.97 31.76
C LEU A 227 -1.34 -27.61 30.46
N LEU A 228 -1.52 -26.92 29.34
CA LEU A 228 -1.17 -27.42 28.02
C LEU A 228 0.36 -27.55 27.84
N ASP A 229 1.13 -26.62 28.40
CA ASP A 229 2.59 -26.69 28.42
C ASP A 229 3.10 -27.89 29.24
N CYS A 230 2.41 -28.22 30.33
CA CYS A 230 2.76 -29.35 31.19
C CYS A 230 2.21 -30.71 30.72
N ASP A 231 1.19 -30.73 29.85
CA ASP A 231 0.38 -31.91 29.54
C ASP A 231 1.22 -33.09 29.05
N ASN A 232 2.10 -32.86 28.06
CA ASN A 232 2.94 -33.93 27.52
C ASN A 232 3.87 -34.53 28.60
N ALA A 233 4.49 -33.69 29.43
CA ALA A 233 5.41 -34.16 30.47
C ALA A 233 4.67 -34.98 31.54
N VAL A 234 3.47 -34.54 31.94
CA VAL A 234 2.63 -35.25 32.91
C VAL A 234 2.17 -36.59 32.36
N ARG A 235 1.70 -36.63 31.10
CA ARG A 235 1.30 -37.88 30.42
C ARG A 235 2.45 -38.87 30.29
N VAL A 236 3.63 -38.41 29.87
CA VAL A 236 4.83 -39.25 29.76
C VAL A 236 5.18 -39.86 31.12
N TRP A 237 5.07 -39.07 32.20
CA TRP A 237 5.30 -39.57 33.54
C TRP A 237 4.29 -40.65 33.95
N PHE A 238 2.98 -40.43 33.73
CA PHE A 238 1.95 -41.43 34.05
C PHE A 238 2.12 -42.72 33.23
N LEU A 239 2.43 -42.61 31.93
CA LEU A 239 2.70 -43.77 31.08
C LEU A 239 3.93 -44.56 31.54
N ALA A 240 4.99 -43.85 31.95
CA ALA A 240 6.19 -44.48 32.50
C ALA A 240 5.90 -45.18 33.85
N ALA A 241 5.10 -44.55 34.71
CA ALA A 241 4.67 -45.14 35.97
C ALA A 241 3.78 -46.37 35.78
N GLU A 242 2.82 -46.32 34.84
CA GLU A 242 1.99 -47.48 34.48
C GLU A 242 2.81 -48.61 33.87
N LEU A 243 3.75 -48.31 32.97
CA LEU A 243 4.64 -49.32 32.41
C LEU A 243 5.47 -50.02 33.51
N ARG A 244 5.98 -49.25 34.48
CA ARG A 244 6.69 -49.82 35.64
C ARG A 244 5.79 -50.68 36.53
N ARG A 245 4.52 -50.32 36.66
CA ARG A 245 3.54 -51.09 37.44
C ARG A 245 3.22 -52.43 36.78
N VAL A 246 3.11 -52.46 35.45
CA VAL A 246 2.81 -53.66 34.65
C VAL A 246 4.05 -54.56 34.48
N ASP A 247 5.21 -53.96 34.23
CA ASP A 247 6.50 -54.63 34.10
C ASP A 247 7.54 -53.96 35.03
N PRO A 248 7.72 -54.50 36.26
CA PRO A 248 8.69 -53.95 37.21
C PRO A 248 10.13 -53.96 36.70
N GLU A 249 10.48 -54.88 35.79
CA GLU A 249 11.81 -55.00 35.19
C GLU A 249 11.99 -54.12 33.95
N ALA A 250 10.92 -53.47 33.46
CA ALA A 250 10.99 -52.57 32.32
C ALA A 250 12.06 -51.49 32.55
N SER A 251 13.14 -51.55 31.79
CA SER A 251 14.17 -50.51 31.81
C SER A 251 13.63 -49.27 31.13
N LEU A 252 13.06 -48.36 31.92
CA LEU A 252 12.62 -47.03 31.48
C LEU A 252 13.82 -46.07 31.30
N SER A 253 14.99 -46.61 30.98
CA SER A 253 16.22 -45.87 30.66
C SER A 253 16.07 -45.20 29.28
N GLY A 254 15.13 -44.26 29.17
CA GLY A 254 15.03 -43.28 28.09
C GLY A 254 15.67 -41.94 28.44
N ALA A 255 16.01 -41.71 29.72
CA ALA A 255 16.95 -40.65 30.06
C ALA A 255 18.29 -41.08 29.45
N ALA A 256 18.73 -40.38 28.41
CA ALA A 256 20.12 -40.45 27.97
C ALA A 256 20.98 -40.52 29.23
N GLU A 257 21.92 -41.48 29.30
CA GLU A 257 22.93 -41.47 30.35
C GLU A 257 23.56 -40.09 30.32
N PHE A 258 23.09 -39.19 31.18
CA PHE A 258 23.65 -37.87 31.29
C PHE A 258 24.97 -38.12 32.00
N ALA A 259 25.99 -38.37 31.19
CA ALA A 259 27.37 -38.50 31.57
C ALA A 259 28.01 -37.13 31.29
N PRO A 260 27.77 -36.13 32.15
CA PRO A 260 28.20 -34.77 31.86
C PRO A 260 29.73 -34.75 31.77
N THR A 261 30.23 -34.14 30.70
CA THR A 261 31.64 -33.75 30.64
C THR A 261 31.91 -32.65 31.68
N ALA A 262 33.15 -32.51 32.12
CA ALA A 262 33.51 -31.49 33.13
C ALA A 262 33.16 -30.04 32.73
N GLY A 263 32.98 -29.77 31.43
CA GLY A 263 32.49 -28.49 30.90
C GLY A 263 30.99 -28.29 31.10
N ALA A 264 30.18 -29.32 30.90
CA ALA A 264 28.72 -29.28 31.08
C ALA A 264 28.32 -29.03 32.54
N LEU A 265 29.12 -29.52 33.51
CA LEU A 265 28.91 -29.26 34.94
C LEU A 265 29.14 -27.80 35.38
N ARG A 266 29.68 -26.96 34.49
CA ARG A 266 29.92 -25.53 34.75
C ARG A 266 28.96 -24.61 34.00
N ASP A 267 28.07 -25.17 33.20
CA ASP A 267 27.07 -24.45 32.43
C ASP A 267 25.69 -24.64 33.08
N ALA A 268 25.13 -23.55 33.61
CA ALA A 268 23.82 -23.57 34.24
C ALA A 268 22.71 -23.94 33.27
N ALA A 269 22.79 -23.52 31.99
CA ALA A 269 21.77 -23.82 30.99
C ALA A 269 21.78 -25.32 30.64
N ALA A 270 22.97 -25.89 30.44
CA ALA A 270 23.12 -27.33 30.18
C ALA A 270 22.64 -28.19 31.36
N LEU A 271 22.85 -27.75 32.60
CA LEU A 271 22.35 -28.43 33.79
C LEU A 271 20.82 -28.33 33.93
N THR A 272 20.22 -27.19 33.59
CA THR A 272 18.75 -27.05 33.57
C THR A 272 18.13 -27.95 32.51
N GLU A 273 18.68 -27.97 31.29
CA GLU A 273 18.20 -28.85 30.21
C GLU A 273 18.30 -30.33 30.60
N ALA A 274 19.39 -30.71 31.29
CA ALA A 274 19.55 -32.06 31.82
C ALA A 274 18.51 -32.43 32.88
N ILE A 275 18.16 -31.49 33.76
CA ILE A 275 17.11 -31.68 34.78
C ILE A 275 15.74 -31.82 34.11
N ASP A 276 15.46 -31.01 33.09
CA ASP A 276 14.19 -31.02 32.35
C ASP A 276 14.04 -32.30 31.49
N ALA A 277 15.14 -32.92 31.08
CA ALA A 277 15.14 -34.21 30.40
C ALA A 277 14.83 -35.41 31.33
N LEU A 278 14.88 -35.22 32.66
CA LEU A 278 14.51 -36.27 33.62
C LEU A 278 12.99 -36.35 33.80
N PRO A 279 12.45 -37.51 34.22
CA PRO A 279 11.03 -37.62 34.55
C PRO A 279 10.62 -36.61 35.62
N LEU A 280 9.44 -35.98 35.43
CA LEU A 280 8.88 -34.91 36.28
C LEU A 280 8.99 -35.19 37.79
N ALA A 281 8.67 -36.42 38.19
CA ALA A 281 8.83 -36.93 39.54
C ALA A 281 9.59 -38.28 39.49
N PRO A 282 10.29 -38.65 40.57
CA PRO A 282 10.91 -39.97 40.67
C PRO A 282 9.87 -41.08 40.50
N LEU A 283 10.21 -42.10 39.72
CA LEU A 283 9.43 -43.34 39.62
C LEU A 283 9.87 -44.25 40.76
N ALA A 284 8.93 -44.75 41.55
CA ALA A 284 9.23 -45.71 42.61
C ALA A 284 9.68 -47.06 42.02
N ASP A 285 10.57 -47.77 42.72
CA ASP A 285 11.04 -49.10 42.31
C ASP A 285 9.89 -50.12 42.20
N LYS A 286 8.84 -49.92 43.00
CA LYS A 286 7.58 -50.65 42.93
C LYS A 286 6.43 -49.69 43.24
N ILE A 287 5.43 -49.65 42.37
CA ILE A 287 4.21 -48.89 42.60
C ILE A 287 3.17 -49.87 43.14
N GLU A 288 2.85 -49.73 44.44
CA GLU A 288 1.84 -50.53 45.13
C GLU A 288 0.53 -49.73 45.22
N GLY A 289 -0.57 -50.32 44.75
CA GLY A 289 -1.89 -49.67 44.68
C GLY A 289 -2.65 -50.05 43.40
N GLU A 290 -3.96 -49.87 43.39
CA GLU A 290 -4.79 -50.09 42.19
C GLU A 290 -4.61 -48.98 41.14
N GLU A 291 -4.14 -47.79 41.53
CA GLU A 291 -4.10 -46.59 40.70
C GLU A 291 -2.80 -45.77 40.90
N VAL A 292 -2.19 -45.32 39.81
CA VAL A 292 -1.00 -44.45 39.82
C VAL A 292 -1.38 -43.00 40.16
N ARG A 293 -0.61 -42.35 41.05
CA ARG A 293 -0.81 -40.95 41.44
C ARG A 293 0.47 -40.14 41.39
N LEU A 294 0.41 -38.95 40.78
CA LEU A 294 1.52 -37.99 40.75
C LEU A 294 1.46 -37.08 41.97
N SER A 295 2.42 -37.19 42.89
CA SER A 295 2.51 -36.28 44.04
C SER A 295 3.25 -34.99 43.69
N PHE A 296 2.61 -33.85 43.94
CA PHE A 296 3.19 -32.53 43.69
C PHE A 296 4.43 -32.25 44.57
N ALA A 297 4.48 -32.80 45.79
CA ALA A 297 5.64 -32.68 46.68
C ALA A 297 6.90 -33.39 46.14
N SER A 298 6.72 -34.37 45.24
CA SER A 298 7.80 -35.15 44.64
C SER A 298 8.36 -34.56 43.35
N LEU A 299 7.80 -33.45 42.86
CA LEU A 299 8.23 -32.81 41.61
C LEU A 299 9.68 -32.32 41.70
N ARG A 300 10.47 -32.67 40.68
CA ARG A 300 11.85 -32.23 40.53
C ARG A 300 11.91 -30.72 40.26
N PRO A 301 12.98 -30.02 40.68
CA PRO A 301 13.18 -28.60 40.37
C PRO A 301 13.57 -28.39 38.89
N GLY A 302 12.60 -28.55 37.99
CA GLY A 302 12.72 -28.25 36.55
C GLY A 302 11.90 -27.03 36.14
N SER A 303 11.99 -26.64 34.87
CA SER A 303 11.32 -25.47 34.29
C SER A 303 9.79 -25.53 34.39
N LEU A 304 9.20 -26.72 34.35
CA LEU A 304 7.74 -26.93 34.46
C LEU A 304 7.22 -26.89 35.90
N ARG A 305 8.10 -26.99 36.91
CA ARG A 305 7.67 -27.06 38.32
C ARG A 305 6.85 -25.83 38.77
N PRO A 306 7.23 -24.57 38.46
CA PRO A 306 6.45 -23.41 38.86
C PRO A 306 5.02 -23.42 38.30
N ALA A 307 4.84 -23.83 37.04
CA ALA A 307 3.52 -23.97 36.42
C ALA A 307 2.69 -25.06 37.11
N LEU A 308 3.27 -26.25 37.34
CA LEU A 308 2.61 -27.33 38.08
C LEU A 308 2.22 -26.95 39.51
N MET A 309 3.02 -26.15 40.21
CA MET A 309 2.68 -25.63 41.54
C MET A 309 1.52 -24.63 41.49
N ARG A 310 1.45 -23.77 40.45
CA ARG A 310 0.31 -22.86 40.26
C ARG A 310 -0.97 -23.65 39.95
N ILE A 311 -0.88 -24.65 39.07
CA ILE A 311 -1.97 -25.58 38.75
C ILE A 311 -2.47 -26.27 40.02
N GLN A 312 -1.57 -26.83 40.84
CA GLN A 312 -1.94 -27.42 42.12
C GLN A 312 -2.70 -26.42 43.01
N ALA A 313 -2.14 -25.22 43.18
CA ALA A 313 -2.68 -24.23 44.10
C ALA A 313 -4.09 -23.73 43.71
N HIS A 314 -4.41 -23.66 42.42
CA HIS A 314 -5.67 -23.08 41.93
C HIS A 314 -6.69 -24.14 41.49
N LEU A 315 -6.25 -25.24 40.89
CA LEU A 315 -7.12 -26.24 40.26
C LEU A 315 -7.29 -27.50 41.10
N PHE A 316 -6.27 -27.87 41.87
CA PHE A 316 -6.26 -29.07 42.72
C PHE A 316 -6.01 -28.69 44.19
N ALA A 317 -6.61 -27.57 44.62
CA ALA A 317 -6.41 -27.05 45.96
C ALA A 317 -6.87 -28.06 47.02
N GLY A 318 -5.93 -28.54 47.83
CA GLY A 318 -6.18 -29.54 48.87
C GLY A 318 -5.82 -30.98 48.48
N ASP A 319 -5.48 -31.24 47.21
CA ASP A 319 -4.94 -32.51 46.76
C ASP A 319 -3.41 -32.49 46.74
N ASP A 320 -2.78 -33.42 47.47
CA ASP A 320 -1.32 -33.59 47.48
C ASP A 320 -0.81 -34.42 46.29
N ALA A 321 -1.72 -35.12 45.61
CA ALA A 321 -1.45 -35.94 44.44
C ALA A 321 -2.67 -36.05 43.53
N ILE A 322 -2.43 -36.20 42.22
CA ILE A 322 -3.47 -36.31 41.19
C ILE A 322 -3.40 -37.63 40.43
N THR A 323 -4.53 -38.06 39.87
CA THR A 323 -4.64 -39.18 38.93
C THR A 323 -4.56 -38.70 37.48
N LEU A 324 -4.32 -39.62 36.54
CA LEU A 324 -4.35 -39.29 35.11
C LEU A 324 -5.74 -38.84 34.65
N GLU A 325 -6.81 -39.44 35.19
CA GLU A 325 -8.19 -39.06 34.85
C GLU A 325 -8.54 -37.63 35.29
N GLN A 326 -8.09 -37.23 36.49
CA GLN A 326 -8.23 -35.86 36.97
C GLN A 326 -7.47 -34.89 36.06
N TRP A 327 -6.23 -35.24 35.69
CA TRP A 327 -5.44 -34.43 34.76
C TRP A 327 -6.11 -34.31 33.39
N ASP A 328 -6.57 -35.42 32.81
CA ASP A 328 -7.23 -35.47 31.50
C ASP A 328 -8.47 -34.59 31.43
N THR A 329 -9.30 -34.64 32.48
CA THR A 329 -10.51 -33.81 32.57
C THR A 329 -10.18 -32.32 32.57
N THR A 330 -9.15 -31.93 33.33
CA THR A 330 -8.72 -30.52 33.44
C THR A 330 -7.99 -30.05 32.17
N ALA A 331 -7.13 -30.89 31.58
CA ALA A 331 -6.44 -30.61 30.32
C ALA A 331 -7.44 -30.46 29.16
N GLN A 332 -8.46 -31.32 29.07
CA GLN A 332 -9.52 -31.17 28.07
C GLN A 332 -10.33 -29.88 28.26
N THR A 333 -10.51 -29.43 29.51
CA THR A 333 -11.12 -28.12 29.78
C THR A 333 -10.21 -26.98 29.30
N ALA A 334 -8.90 -27.08 29.52
CA ALA A 334 -7.92 -26.10 29.03
C ALA A 334 -7.93 -26.01 27.49
N GLU A 335 -7.93 -27.13 26.77
CA GLU A 335 -8.02 -27.12 25.31
C GLU A 335 -9.27 -26.38 24.82
N ARG A 336 -10.42 -26.65 25.43
CA ARG A 336 -11.68 -25.97 25.11
C ARG A 336 -11.63 -24.47 25.40
N VAL A 337 -10.98 -24.08 26.50
CA VAL A 337 -10.75 -22.67 26.86
C VAL A 337 -9.85 -22.00 25.82
N ARG A 338 -8.68 -22.58 25.52
CA ARG A 338 -7.75 -22.04 24.51
C ARG A 338 -8.45 -21.87 23.16
N ASP A 339 -9.14 -22.90 22.69
CA ASP A 339 -9.82 -22.87 21.39
C ASP A 339 -10.96 -21.84 21.39
N TRP A 340 -11.65 -21.66 22.52
CA TRP A 340 -12.66 -20.63 22.70
C TRP A 340 -12.05 -19.22 22.65
N HIS A 341 -10.98 -18.94 23.40
CA HIS A 341 -10.30 -17.64 23.39
C HIS A 341 -9.72 -17.32 22.01
N ALA A 342 -9.11 -18.31 21.33
CA ALA A 342 -8.58 -18.14 19.98
C ALA A 342 -9.66 -17.75 18.95
N GLN A 343 -10.88 -18.29 19.08
CA GLN A 343 -12.02 -17.85 18.25
C GLN A 343 -12.38 -16.39 18.49
N GLY A 344 -12.32 -15.93 19.75
CA GLY A 344 -12.54 -14.53 20.10
C GLY A 344 -11.44 -13.59 19.63
N GLU A 345 -10.17 -13.99 19.72
CA GLU A 345 -9.01 -13.21 19.27
C GLU A 345 -8.93 -13.09 17.75
N ALA A 346 -9.44 -14.09 17.01
CA ALA A 346 -9.55 -14.04 15.55
C ALA A 346 -10.55 -12.97 15.07
N LEU A 347 -11.42 -12.47 15.95
CA LEU A 347 -12.37 -11.39 15.71
C LEU A 347 -11.78 -10.11 16.31
N GLY A 348 -11.01 -9.38 15.51
CA GLY A 348 -10.36 -8.10 15.85
C GLY A 348 -11.28 -7.03 16.44
N ALA A 349 -12.58 -7.02 16.09
CA ALA A 349 -13.57 -6.15 16.74
C ALA A 349 -13.60 -6.30 18.28
N GLY A 350 -13.23 -7.47 18.80
CA GLY A 350 -13.11 -7.75 20.23
C GLY A 350 -12.16 -6.84 21.00
N ALA A 351 -11.21 -6.19 20.32
CA ALA A 351 -10.27 -5.24 20.93
C ALA A 351 -10.96 -4.02 21.55
N LEU A 352 -12.15 -3.64 21.06
CA LEU A 352 -12.94 -2.54 21.62
C LEU A 352 -13.64 -2.92 22.94
N GLY A 353 -13.79 -4.22 23.20
CA GLY A 353 -14.49 -4.75 24.36
C GLY A 353 -16.02 -4.67 24.25
N ARG A 354 -16.70 -5.50 25.04
CA ARG A 354 -18.16 -5.72 24.95
C ARG A 354 -18.97 -4.44 25.06
N ALA A 355 -18.73 -3.64 26.12
CA ALA A 355 -19.52 -2.44 26.39
C ALA A 355 -19.46 -1.45 25.22
N ARG A 356 -18.28 -1.30 24.60
CA ARG A 356 -18.12 -0.39 23.47
C ARG A 356 -18.78 -0.92 22.19
N LEU A 357 -18.69 -2.23 21.93
CA LEU A 357 -19.38 -2.85 20.79
C LEU A 357 -20.91 -2.76 20.91
N GLU A 358 -21.45 -2.84 22.13
CA GLU A 358 -22.88 -2.64 22.41
C GLU A 358 -23.31 -1.16 22.29
N GLU A 359 -22.43 -0.21 22.63
CA GLU A 359 -22.66 1.23 22.40
C GLU A 359 -22.65 1.61 20.91
N LEU A 360 -21.88 0.89 20.08
CA LEU A 360 -21.85 1.04 18.62
C LEU A 360 -23.03 0.30 17.97
N ASP A 361 -24.22 0.79 18.28
CA ASP A 361 -25.49 0.23 17.87
C ASP A 361 -25.79 0.46 16.36
N ASP A 362 -26.85 -0.19 15.89
CA ASP A 362 -27.26 -0.09 14.48
C ASP A 362 -27.67 1.33 14.08
N SER A 363 -28.13 2.16 15.03
CA SER A 363 -28.49 3.55 14.75
C SER A 363 -27.26 4.40 14.45
N THR A 364 -26.22 4.28 15.28
CA THR A 364 -24.92 4.94 15.08
C THR A 364 -24.30 4.55 13.74
N LEU A 365 -24.31 3.25 13.43
CA LEU A 365 -23.75 2.72 12.18
C LEU A 365 -24.59 3.12 10.96
N ALA A 366 -25.91 3.23 11.09
CA ALA A 366 -26.77 3.75 10.03
C ALA A 366 -26.48 5.23 9.74
N SER A 367 -26.26 6.05 10.76
CA SER A 367 -25.86 7.45 10.57
C SER A 367 -24.50 7.59 9.88
N LEU A 368 -23.51 6.75 10.22
CA LEU A 368 -22.22 6.73 9.51
C LEU A 368 -22.37 6.27 8.05
N ARG A 369 -23.24 5.29 7.78
CA ARG A 369 -23.55 4.86 6.40
C ARG A 369 -24.22 5.98 5.61
N GLU A 370 -25.14 6.72 6.22
CA GLU A 370 -25.79 7.87 5.58
C GLU A 370 -24.77 8.94 5.18
N LEU A 371 -23.78 9.23 6.04
CA LEU A 371 -22.70 10.15 5.69
C LEU A 371 -21.90 9.68 4.47
N CYS A 372 -21.58 8.39 4.39
CA CYS A 372 -20.87 7.82 3.23
C CYS A 372 -21.72 7.86 1.95
N LEU A 373 -23.03 7.66 2.06
CA LEU A 373 -23.94 7.74 0.90
C LEU A 373 -24.11 9.17 0.41
N LEU A 374 -24.28 10.12 1.33
CA LEU A 374 -24.35 11.55 1.01
C LEU A 374 -23.05 12.07 0.42
N ASP A 375 -21.90 11.50 0.79
CA ASP A 375 -20.65 11.75 0.09
C ASP A 375 -20.70 11.23 -1.35
N ALA A 376 -21.05 9.95 -1.53
CA ALA A 376 -21.11 9.31 -2.85
C ALA A 376 -22.05 10.03 -3.84
N GLU A 377 -23.08 10.75 -3.37
CA GLU A 377 -23.92 11.60 -4.24
C GLU A 377 -23.12 12.68 -4.99
N ASN A 378 -21.98 13.12 -4.46
CA ASN A 378 -21.11 14.13 -5.08
C ASN A 378 -20.10 13.54 -6.08
N GLN A 379 -20.08 12.22 -6.30
CA GLN A 379 -19.13 11.55 -7.19
C GLN A 379 -19.11 12.12 -8.61
N ALA A 380 -20.27 12.52 -9.14
CA ALA A 380 -20.35 13.13 -10.48
C ALA A 380 -19.63 14.50 -10.53
N ALA A 381 -19.80 15.32 -9.49
CA ALA A 381 -19.11 16.61 -9.38
C ALA A 381 -17.59 16.42 -9.23
N LEU A 382 -17.15 15.40 -8.48
CA LEU A 382 -15.73 15.04 -8.39
C LEU A 382 -15.17 14.67 -9.76
N GLY A 383 -15.87 13.80 -10.51
CA GLY A 383 -15.45 13.42 -11.86
C GLY A 383 -15.27 14.64 -12.76
N HIS A 384 -16.17 15.62 -12.68
CA HIS A 384 -16.04 16.87 -13.44
C HIS A 384 -14.81 17.69 -13.03
N LEU A 385 -14.50 17.79 -11.73
CA LEU A 385 -13.31 18.50 -11.25
C LEU A 385 -12.01 17.83 -11.72
N LEU A 386 -11.94 16.50 -11.67
CA LEU A 386 -10.80 15.74 -12.17
C LEU A 386 -10.61 15.93 -13.68
N GLU A 387 -11.70 16.01 -14.45
CA GLU A 387 -11.60 16.35 -15.87
C GLU A 387 -11.12 17.79 -16.11
N LEU A 388 -11.52 18.76 -15.28
CA LEU A 388 -11.00 20.13 -15.35
C LEU A 388 -9.51 20.20 -15.02
N GLU A 389 -9.07 19.43 -14.02
CA GLU A 389 -7.66 19.29 -13.66
C GLU A 389 -6.86 18.69 -14.82
N GLN A 390 -7.35 17.60 -15.39
CA GLN A 390 -6.74 16.99 -16.57
C GLN A 390 -6.64 17.97 -17.73
N LEU A 391 -7.70 18.75 -17.96
CA LEU A 391 -7.73 19.73 -19.03
C LEU A 391 -6.71 20.84 -18.82
N LEU A 392 -6.53 21.31 -17.58
CA LEU A 392 -5.57 22.37 -17.26
C LEU A 392 -4.12 21.89 -17.35
N VAL A 393 -3.84 20.69 -16.87
CA VAL A 393 -2.52 20.05 -17.02
C VAL A 393 -2.18 19.85 -18.50
N TYR A 394 -3.11 19.35 -19.31
CA TYR A 394 -2.91 19.26 -20.76
C TYR A 394 -2.76 20.63 -21.42
N GLN A 395 -3.52 21.64 -20.99
CA GLN A 395 -3.39 23.00 -21.51
C GLN A 395 -1.98 23.55 -21.28
N ARG A 396 -1.39 23.30 -20.11
CA ARG A 396 -0.06 23.77 -19.74
C ARG A 396 1.05 23.05 -20.51
N ASP A 397 1.01 21.71 -20.57
CA ASP A 397 2.19 20.91 -20.94
C ASP A 397 2.07 20.14 -22.27
N LEU A 398 0.85 19.79 -22.71
CA LEU A 398 0.65 18.83 -23.81
C LEU A 398 1.26 19.31 -25.13
N PHE A 399 1.14 20.61 -25.45
CA PHE A 399 1.68 21.12 -26.71
C PHE A 399 3.20 21.14 -26.72
N ALA A 400 3.83 21.49 -25.60
CA ALA A 400 5.28 21.41 -25.44
C ALA A 400 5.78 19.97 -25.61
N PHE A 401 5.09 19.02 -24.96
CA PHE A 401 5.36 17.59 -25.12
C PHE A 401 5.22 17.13 -26.57
N THR A 402 4.10 17.46 -27.21
CA THR A 402 3.79 17.06 -28.58
C THR A 402 4.83 17.54 -29.59
N LYS A 403 5.32 18.78 -29.46
CA LYS A 403 6.41 19.30 -30.32
C LYS A 403 7.69 18.49 -30.20
N ASN A 404 8.01 18.04 -28.99
CA ASN A 404 9.20 17.24 -28.71
C ASN A 404 9.01 15.75 -29.04
N PHE A 405 7.78 15.26 -29.10
CA PHE A 405 7.48 13.87 -29.42
C PHE A 405 7.29 13.64 -30.93
N ILE A 406 6.46 14.45 -31.59
CA ILE A 406 6.10 14.26 -33.00
C ILE A 406 7.20 14.78 -33.93
N ALA A 407 7.77 15.96 -33.64
CA ALA A 407 8.67 16.66 -34.56
C ALA A 407 10.09 16.88 -34.01
N LEU A 408 10.34 16.59 -32.73
CA LEU A 408 11.59 16.94 -32.03
C LEU A 408 12.00 18.41 -32.24
N THR A 409 11.02 19.32 -32.30
CA THR A 409 11.24 20.72 -32.72
C THR A 409 12.30 21.43 -31.87
N ASP A 410 12.28 21.21 -30.54
CA ASP A 410 13.22 21.88 -29.65
C ASP A 410 14.63 21.26 -29.70
N LEU A 411 14.78 20.00 -30.16
CA LEU A 411 16.10 19.36 -30.34
C LEU A 411 16.93 20.04 -31.44
N ILE A 412 16.25 20.50 -32.49
CA ILE A 412 16.88 21.14 -33.64
C ILE A 412 16.87 22.68 -33.53
N ASN A 413 16.35 23.22 -32.43
CA ASN A 413 16.30 24.65 -32.17
C ASN A 413 17.40 25.06 -31.15
N PRO A 414 18.44 25.80 -31.57
CA PRO A 414 19.53 26.17 -30.68
C PRO A 414 19.14 27.14 -29.56
N GLU A 415 17.97 27.80 -29.66
CA GLU A 415 17.49 28.75 -28.65
C GLU A 415 16.65 28.09 -27.55
N ARG A 416 16.33 26.81 -27.69
CA ARG A 416 15.47 26.06 -26.76
C ARG A 416 16.17 24.78 -26.31
N ARG A 417 15.69 24.22 -25.19
CA ARG A 417 16.14 22.90 -24.72
C ARG A 417 15.02 21.91 -24.91
N ALA A 418 15.35 20.71 -25.40
CA ALA A 418 14.37 19.64 -25.55
C ALA A 418 14.08 18.97 -24.20
N LEU A 419 12.88 18.39 -24.07
CA LEU A 419 12.38 17.83 -22.79
C LEU A 419 13.25 16.69 -22.21
N PHE A 420 14.08 16.03 -23.02
CA PHE A 420 14.98 14.96 -22.58
C PHE A 420 16.42 15.44 -22.32
N GLU A 421 16.73 16.73 -22.50
CA GLU A 421 18.07 17.29 -22.28
C GLU A 421 18.30 17.69 -20.82
N ARG A 422 19.06 16.89 -20.09
CA ARG A 422 19.20 17.06 -18.64
C ARG A 422 20.26 18.06 -18.21
N ARG A 423 21.32 18.35 -18.99
CA ARG A 423 22.41 19.33 -18.68
C ARG A 423 23.21 19.75 -19.92
N THR A 424 24.15 20.68 -19.77
CA THR A 424 25.20 20.97 -20.76
C THR A 424 26.51 20.32 -20.31
N LEU A 425 27.18 19.58 -21.21
CA LEU A 425 28.52 19.03 -20.99
C LEU A 425 29.56 19.98 -21.58
N ILE A 426 30.54 20.38 -20.78
CA ILE A 426 31.70 21.15 -21.26
C ILE A 426 32.89 20.20 -21.37
N LEU A 427 33.38 19.99 -22.60
CA LEU A 427 34.52 19.11 -22.87
C LEU A 427 35.47 19.78 -23.87
N GLY A 428 36.74 19.95 -23.46
CA GLY A 428 37.77 20.53 -24.32
C GLY A 428 37.48 21.98 -24.76
N GLY A 429 36.82 22.77 -23.90
CA GLY A 429 36.43 24.16 -24.20
C GLY A 429 35.23 24.28 -25.16
N ARG A 430 34.54 23.18 -25.44
CA ARG A 430 33.31 23.16 -26.24
C ARG A 430 32.12 22.77 -25.38
N GLU A 431 30.97 23.36 -25.70
CA GLU A 431 29.69 23.08 -25.07
C GLU A 431 28.91 22.05 -25.89
N PHE A 432 28.36 21.06 -25.22
CA PHE A 432 27.51 20.02 -25.78
C PHE A 432 26.17 20.10 -25.05
N HIS A 433 25.15 20.63 -25.72
CA HIS A 433 23.82 20.86 -25.14
C HIS A 433 22.94 19.59 -25.11
N PHE A 434 23.18 18.67 -26.05
CA PHE A 434 22.52 17.37 -26.09
C PHE A 434 23.17 16.40 -25.09
N ALA A 435 22.67 16.42 -23.85
CA ALA A 435 23.03 15.44 -22.82
C ALA A 435 21.76 14.84 -22.21
N MET A 436 21.61 13.52 -22.34
CA MET A 436 20.46 12.77 -21.80
C MET A 436 20.88 11.81 -20.69
N ARG A 437 19.92 11.43 -19.85
CA ARG A 437 20.15 10.43 -18.79
C ARG A 437 20.20 9.03 -19.40
N VAL A 438 21.24 8.27 -19.08
CA VAL A 438 21.38 6.85 -19.44
C VAL A 438 21.28 6.00 -18.18
N ARG A 439 20.26 5.13 -18.11
CA ARG A 439 20.03 4.19 -16.99
C ARG A 439 21.01 3.03 -17.01
N ASP A 440 20.98 2.24 -18.08
CA ASP A 440 21.85 1.09 -18.28
C ASP A 440 22.95 1.43 -19.29
N GLN A 441 24.15 1.68 -18.78
CA GLN A 441 25.32 2.00 -19.59
C GLN A 441 25.72 0.84 -20.50
N LYS A 442 25.53 -0.41 -20.07
CA LYS A 442 25.93 -1.59 -20.83
C LYS A 442 24.99 -1.80 -22.02
N ALA A 443 23.68 -1.72 -21.77
CA ALA A 443 22.68 -1.80 -22.84
C ALA A 443 22.84 -0.64 -23.84
N HIS A 444 22.99 0.59 -23.34
CA HIS A 444 23.19 1.76 -24.22
C HIS A 444 24.48 1.67 -25.04
N LYS A 445 25.59 1.18 -24.44
CA LYS A 445 26.85 0.99 -25.18
C LYS A 445 26.65 0.03 -26.37
N SER A 446 25.96 -1.08 -26.15
CA SER A 446 25.69 -2.06 -27.21
C SER A 446 24.88 -1.49 -28.38
N LEU A 447 23.91 -0.60 -28.11
CA LEU A 447 23.17 0.11 -29.17
C LEU A 447 24.01 1.19 -29.84
N ALA A 448 24.78 1.96 -29.08
CA ALA A 448 25.59 3.06 -29.60
C ALA A 448 26.70 2.58 -30.55
N GLU A 449 27.27 1.39 -30.31
CA GLU A 449 28.24 0.76 -31.21
C GLU A 449 27.65 0.48 -32.61
N GLN A 450 26.33 0.33 -32.72
CA GLN A 450 25.62 0.07 -33.98
C GLN A 450 25.07 1.33 -34.65
N SER A 451 24.95 2.45 -33.92
CA SER A 451 24.22 3.64 -34.38
C SER A 451 25.07 4.65 -35.15
N GLY A 452 26.40 4.45 -35.24
CA GLY A 452 27.32 5.41 -35.87
C GLY A 452 27.45 6.74 -35.11
N ILE A 453 26.86 6.83 -33.90
CA ILE A 453 26.88 8.03 -33.06
C ILE A 453 28.05 7.96 -32.08
N LEU A 454 28.86 9.03 -32.03
CA LEU A 454 29.86 9.21 -30.98
C LEU A 454 29.17 9.63 -29.68
N SER A 455 29.13 8.72 -28.70
CA SER A 455 28.57 8.99 -27.38
C SER A 455 29.67 9.14 -26.32
N CYS A 456 29.58 10.18 -25.49
CA CYS A 456 30.43 10.37 -24.32
C CYS A 456 29.61 10.14 -23.05
N MET A 457 29.94 9.11 -22.28
CA MET A 457 29.26 8.81 -21.01
C MET A 457 30.07 9.34 -19.83
N SER A 458 29.46 10.24 -19.05
CA SER A 458 30.01 10.70 -17.76
C SER A 458 29.13 10.23 -16.61
N ARG A 459 29.71 9.62 -15.58
CA ARG A 459 28.99 9.30 -14.34
C ARG A 459 29.09 10.48 -13.39
N PHE A 460 27.96 11.14 -13.10
CA PHE A 460 27.92 12.14 -12.04
C PHE A 460 28.01 11.42 -10.69
N LEU A 461 29.15 11.59 -10.02
CA LEU A 461 29.25 11.31 -8.59
C LEU A 461 28.70 12.54 -7.88
N THR A 462 27.53 12.43 -7.26
CA THR A 462 27.07 13.44 -6.30
C THR A 462 28.09 13.46 -5.16
N ALA A 463 29.02 14.40 -5.21
CA ALA A 463 29.99 14.59 -4.14
C ALA A 463 29.26 15.29 -2.98
N THR A 464 28.53 14.53 -2.17
CA THR A 464 28.27 14.96 -0.79
C THR A 464 29.65 15.07 -0.14
N ARG A 465 30.04 16.31 0.18
CA ARG A 465 31.40 16.72 0.52
C ARG A 465 31.79 16.16 1.89
N LEU A 466 32.11 14.87 1.98
CA LEU A 466 32.96 14.33 3.02
C LEU A 466 34.40 14.44 2.53
N MET A 467 35.15 15.37 3.12
CA MET A 467 36.59 15.48 2.92
C MET A 467 37.27 14.15 3.28
N GLY A 468 37.52 13.32 2.28
CA GLY A 468 38.22 12.05 2.40
C GLY A 468 38.69 11.59 1.03
N LYS A 469 40.00 11.68 0.80
CA LYS A 469 40.73 11.37 -0.44
C LYS A 469 40.10 10.24 -1.28
N SER A 470 39.55 10.56 -2.45
CA SER A 470 39.17 9.56 -3.46
C SER A 470 39.95 9.78 -4.76
N ARG A 471 40.63 8.70 -5.18
CA ARG A 471 41.51 8.64 -6.37
C ARG A 471 40.68 8.78 -7.65
N ARG A 472 40.96 9.81 -8.45
CA ARG A 472 40.39 9.96 -9.80
C ARG A 472 40.99 8.90 -10.73
N LYS A 473 40.21 7.88 -11.11
CA LYS A 473 40.52 7.05 -12.29
C LYS A 473 39.80 7.65 -13.49
N TRP A 474 40.58 8.19 -14.41
CA TRP A 474 40.11 8.58 -15.74
C TRP A 474 40.22 7.37 -16.66
N TRP A 475 39.14 7.01 -17.34
CA TRP A 475 39.18 6.06 -18.45
C TRP A 475 39.02 6.83 -19.76
N ARG A 476 39.96 6.62 -20.67
CA ARG A 476 39.99 7.17 -22.03
C ARG A 476 39.59 6.03 -22.96
N TYR A 477 38.45 6.12 -23.64
CA TYR A 477 38.13 5.23 -24.76
C TYR A 477 38.30 6.03 -26.05
N ARG A 478 38.97 5.42 -27.04
CA ARG A 478 39.15 5.92 -28.40
C ARG A 478 37.88 5.69 -29.20
#